data_AF-A0A453L422-F1
#
_entry.id   AF-A0A453L422-F1
#
_cell.length_a   1.000
_cell.length_b   1.000
_cell.length_c   1.000
_cell.angle_alpha   90.00
_cell.angle_beta   90.00
_cell.angle_gamma   90.00
#
_symmetry.space_group_name_H-M   'P 1'
#
loop_
_entity.id
_entity.type
_entity.pdbx_description
1 polymer ?
#
loop_
_entity_poly.entity_id
_entity_poly.type
_entity_poly.pdbx_seq_one_letter_code
_entity_poly.pdbx_strand_id
1 'polypeptide(L)'
;VLGRKYIRLYPGSVSEDLYPHTETMLSNTSQVDLDNVDMNEFPKVENLDFMDCILEEGDMLYIPPKWWHYVRSLSISFSISFWWRTTVISPSA
;
A
#
# COMPACT_ATOMS: atom_id res chain seq x y z
N VAL A 1 -7.94 -18.35 -3.37
CA VAL A 1 -7.28 -17.30 -4.18
C VAL A 1 -5.91 -17.86 -4.57
N LEU A 2 -5.49 -17.82 -5.85
CA LEU A 2 -4.32 -18.54 -6.40
C LEU A 2 -3.04 -17.70 -6.36
N GLY A 3 -1.90 -18.35 -6.13
CA GLY A 3 -0.56 -17.77 -6.23
C GLY A 3 -0.12 -17.03 -4.99
N ARG A 4 1.10 -16.48 -5.04
CA ARG A 4 1.73 -15.75 -3.93
C ARG A 4 2.06 -14.33 -4.31
N LYS A 5 1.89 -13.42 -3.36
CA LYS A 5 2.20 -11.99 -3.54
C LYS A 5 3.07 -11.49 -2.41
N TYR A 6 4.15 -10.79 -2.75
CA TYR A 6 4.83 -9.93 -1.80
C TYR A 6 4.03 -8.64 -1.65
N ILE A 7 3.75 -8.23 -0.42
CA ILE A 7 3.03 -7.00 -0.12
C ILE A 7 3.88 -6.17 0.83
N ARG A 8 4.04 -4.88 0.52
CA ARG A 8 4.60 -3.90 1.44
C ARG A 8 3.57 -2.83 1.76
N LEU A 9 3.45 -2.49 3.04
CA LEU A 9 2.50 -1.56 3.58
C LEU A 9 3.20 -0.40 4.28
N TYR A 10 2.76 0.82 4.01
CA TYR A 10 3.17 2.01 4.76
C TYR A 10 1.95 2.69 5.39
N PRO A 11 2.09 3.21 6.62
CA PRO A 11 1.01 3.95 7.26
C PRO A 11 0.73 5.26 6.50
N GLY A 12 -0.52 5.72 6.53
CA GLY A 12 -0.89 7.00 5.90
C GLY A 12 -0.13 8.22 6.47
N SER A 13 0.48 8.10 7.65
CA SER A 13 1.28 9.16 8.28
C SER A 13 2.56 9.49 7.52
N VAL A 14 3.08 8.60 6.67
CA VAL A 14 4.32 8.84 5.88
C VAL A 14 4.04 9.22 4.42
N SER A 15 2.80 9.61 4.09
CA SER A 15 2.37 9.83 2.70
C SER A 15 3.23 10.83 1.93
N GLU A 16 3.66 11.93 2.56
CA GLU A 16 4.46 12.96 1.88
C GLU A 16 5.84 12.45 1.47
N ASP A 17 6.40 11.52 2.25
CA ASP A 17 7.72 10.94 2.02
C ASP A 17 7.68 9.76 1.04
N LEU A 18 6.48 9.37 0.58
CA LEU A 18 6.25 8.44 -0.51
C LEU A 18 6.03 9.13 -1.87
N TYR A 19 6.25 10.44 -1.95
CA TYR A 19 6.26 11.20 -3.20
C TYR A 19 5.02 10.94 -4.09
N PRO A 20 3.80 11.18 -3.60
CA PRO A 20 2.59 11.02 -4.39
C PRO A 20 2.63 11.90 -5.63
N HIS A 21 2.03 11.45 -6.73
CA HIS A 21 1.88 12.31 -7.90
C HIS A 21 1.06 13.56 -7.56
N THR A 22 1.44 14.70 -8.14
CA THR A 22 0.74 15.98 -7.93
C THR A 22 -0.57 16.07 -8.71
N GLU A 23 -0.73 15.25 -9.75
CA GLU A 23 -1.97 15.15 -10.52
C GLU A 23 -3.09 14.55 -9.66
N THR A 24 -4.25 15.20 -9.64
CA THR A 24 -5.38 14.83 -8.76
C THR A 24 -5.79 13.37 -8.91
N MET A 25 -5.78 12.83 -10.13
CA MET A 25 -6.16 11.45 -10.43
C MET A 25 -5.16 10.40 -9.94
N LEU A 26 -3.90 10.79 -9.72
CA LEU A 26 -2.81 9.91 -9.29
C LEU A 26 -2.27 10.27 -7.90
N SER A 27 -2.93 11.20 -7.19
CA SER A 27 -2.54 11.67 -5.86
C SER A 27 -2.47 10.57 -4.79
N ASN A 28 -3.04 9.40 -5.05
CA ASN A 28 -2.96 8.20 -4.23
C ASN A 28 -1.99 7.13 -4.78
N THR A 29 -1.14 7.49 -5.74
CA THR A 29 -0.11 6.63 -6.34
C THR A 29 1.26 7.28 -6.10
N SER A 30 2.24 6.47 -5.68
CA SER A 30 3.60 6.92 -5.41
C SER A 30 4.39 6.98 -6.72
N GLN A 31 5.27 7.97 -6.86
CA GLN A 31 6.24 8.03 -7.95
C GLN A 31 7.39 7.02 -7.79
N VAL A 32 7.53 6.43 -6.60
CA VAL A 32 8.65 5.57 -6.24
C VAL A 32 8.44 4.17 -6.81
N ASP A 33 9.38 3.72 -7.66
CA ASP A 33 9.50 2.31 -8.01
C ASP A 33 10.23 1.56 -6.89
N LEU A 34 9.49 0.75 -6.12
CA LEU A 34 10.06 0.00 -5.00
C LEU A 34 10.91 -1.21 -5.44
N ASP A 35 10.86 -1.65 -6.70
CA ASP A 35 11.78 -2.66 -7.22
C ASP A 35 13.13 -2.05 -7.63
N ASN A 36 13.17 -0.74 -7.88
CA ASN A 36 14.38 -0.01 -8.30
C ASN A 36 14.34 1.46 -7.87
N VAL A 37 14.52 1.70 -6.56
CA VAL A 37 14.42 3.05 -5.98
C VAL A 37 15.58 3.93 -6.44
N ASP A 38 15.29 5.08 -7.06
CA ASP A 38 16.27 6.13 -7.28
C ASP A 38 16.46 6.93 -5.99
N MET A 39 17.56 6.65 -5.28
CA MET A 39 17.91 7.31 -4.02
C MET A 39 18.30 8.79 -4.17
N ASN A 40 18.63 9.25 -5.38
CA ASN A 40 18.89 10.68 -5.61
C ASN A 40 17.58 11.46 -5.71
N GLU A 41 16.54 10.85 -6.28
CA GLU A 41 15.23 11.47 -6.46
C GLU A 41 14.31 11.28 -5.24
N PHE A 42 14.37 10.11 -4.60
CA PHE A 42 13.48 9.70 -3.50
C PHE A 42 14.22 9.32 -2.20
N PRO A 43 15.15 10.15 -1.70
CA PRO A 43 16.02 9.79 -0.57
C PRO A 43 15.27 9.47 0.72
N LYS A 44 14.08 10.06 0.92
CA LYS A 44 13.33 9.89 2.16
C LYS A 44 12.76 8.48 2.35
N VAL A 45 12.60 7.71 1.28
CA VAL A 45 12.02 6.36 1.32
C VAL A 45 12.87 5.37 2.12
N GLU A 46 14.19 5.58 2.18
CA GLU A 46 15.15 4.67 2.83
C GLU A 46 14.83 4.41 4.30
N ASN A 47 14.37 5.43 5.00
CA ASN A 47 14.21 5.41 6.46
C ASN A 47 12.75 5.31 6.90
N LEU A 48 11.82 5.01 5.97
CA LEU A 48 10.42 4.88 6.31
C LEU A 48 10.14 3.51 6.93
N ASP A 49 9.45 3.50 8.07
CA ASP A 49 8.91 2.28 8.64
C ASP A 49 7.85 1.67 7.72
N PHE A 50 7.95 0.37 7.49
CA PHE A 50 6.99 -0.40 6.71
C PHE A 50 6.71 -1.76 7.35
N MET A 51 5.62 -2.39 6.91
CA MET A 51 5.33 -3.78 7.19
C MET A 51 5.34 -4.55 5.88
N ASP A 52 5.91 -5.75 5.86
CA ASP A 52 5.84 -6.63 4.71
C ASP A 52 5.29 -8.02 5.06
N CYS A 53 4.75 -8.68 4.04
CA CYS A 53 4.35 -10.07 4.12
C CYS A 53 4.39 -10.73 2.75
N ILE A 54 4.46 -12.06 2.76
CA ILE A 54 4.09 -12.88 1.61
C ILE A 54 2.67 -13.36 1.88
N LEU A 55 1.74 -12.94 1.02
CA LEU A 55 0.36 -13.40 1.07
C LEU A 55 0.24 -14.69 0.25
N GLU A 56 -0.18 -15.77 0.93
CA GLU A 56 -0.33 -17.10 0.34
C GLU A 56 -1.81 -17.43 0.02
N GLU A 57 -2.02 -18.59 -0.58
CA GLU A 57 -3.35 -19.06 -0.95
C GLU A 57 -4.19 -19.36 0.29
N GLY A 58 -5.33 -18.68 0.43
CA GLY A 58 -6.23 -18.86 1.57
C GLY A 58 -6.06 -17.80 2.66
N ASP A 59 -4.97 -17.04 2.64
CA ASP A 59 -4.76 -15.92 3.54
C ASP A 59 -5.72 -14.76 3.26
N MET A 60 -5.93 -13.96 4.31
CA MET A 60 -6.64 -12.68 4.22
C MET A 60 -5.78 -11.57 4.82
N LEU A 61 -5.56 -10.52 4.04
CA LEU A 61 -4.89 -9.31 4.49
C LEU A 61 -5.90 -8.18 4.69
N TYR A 62 -5.91 -7.60 5.88
CA TYR A 62 -6.59 -6.33 6.13
C TYR A 62 -5.63 -5.16 5.89
N ILE A 63 -6.01 -4.25 4.99
CA ILE A 63 -5.30 -3.00 4.73
C ILE A 63 -6.15 -1.86 5.29
N PRO A 64 -5.70 -1.15 6.35
CA PRO A 64 -6.49 -0.07 6.92
C PRO A 64 -6.69 1.08 5.91
N PRO A 65 -7.77 1.88 6.06
CA PRO A 65 -8.01 3.02 5.17
C PRO A 65 -6.81 3.96 5.10
N LYS A 66 -6.52 4.47 3.90
CA LYS A 66 -5.41 5.40 3.59
C LYS A 66 -4.00 4.82 3.71
N TRP A 67 -3.85 3.53 4.00
CA TRP A 67 -2.54 2.89 3.94
C TRP A 67 -2.08 2.70 2.49
N TRP A 68 -0.81 2.98 2.27
CA TRP A 68 -0.15 2.70 1.01
C TRP A 68 0.18 1.22 0.94
N HIS A 69 -0.04 0.61 -0.22
CA HIS A 69 0.24 -0.80 -0.43
C HIS A 69 0.89 -1.01 -1.79
N TYR A 70 2.07 -1.61 -1.77
CA TYR A 70 2.75 -2.11 -2.94
C TYR A 70 2.57 -3.62 -3.00
N VAL A 71 2.28 -4.15 -4.19
CA VAL A 71 1.97 -5.56 -4.40
C VAL A 71 2.75 -6.07 -5.60
N ARG A 72 3.57 -7.10 -5.38
CA ARG A 72 4.30 -7.81 -6.44
C ARG A 72 3.93 -9.28 -6.46
N SER A 73 3.49 -9.75 -7.62
CA SER A 73 3.24 -11.17 -7.86
C SER A 73 4.56 -11.95 -7.85
N LEU A 74 4.65 -12.99 -7.02
CA LEU A 74 5.79 -13.92 -6.97
C LEU A 74 5.55 -15.18 -7.82
N SER A 75 4.32 -15.35 -8.30
CA SER A 75 3.87 -16.38 -9.23
C SER A 75 2.71 -15.83 -10.06
N ILE A 76 2.24 -16.58 -11.05
CA ILE A 76 0.89 -16.34 -11.61
C ILE A 76 -0.08 -16.31 -10.42
N SER A 77 -0.85 -15.23 -10.31
CA SER A 77 -1.70 -15.00 -9.15
C SER A 77 -3.04 -14.37 -9.55
N PHE A 78 -4.05 -14.65 -8.73
CA PHE A 78 -5.37 -14.05 -8.80
C PHE A 78 -5.72 -13.55 -7.40
N SER A 79 -6.49 -12.48 -7.22
CA SER A 79 -6.93 -12.02 -5.90
C SER A 79 -8.28 -11.31 -5.95
N ILE A 80 -9.01 -11.36 -4.84
CA ILE A 80 -10.28 -10.66 -4.68
C ILE A 80 -10.10 -9.64 -3.55
N SER A 81 -10.46 -8.39 -3.82
CA SER A 81 -10.46 -7.32 -2.82
C SER A 81 -11.89 -6.93 -2.47
N PHE A 82 -12.16 -6.77 -1.18
CA PHE A 82 -13.45 -6.29 -0.66
C PHE A 82 -13.22 -4.89 -0.11
N TRP A 83 -14.02 -3.92 -0.58
CA TRP A 83 -13.95 -2.53 -0.14
C TRP A 83 -15.24 -2.15 0.57
N TRP A 84 -15.12 -1.61 1.78
CA TRP A 84 -16.27 -1.15 2.57
C TRP A 84 -15.99 0.24 3.16
N ARG A 85 -17.06 0.98 3.47
CA ARG A 85 -16.97 2.27 4.14
C ARG A 85 -17.28 2.09 5.62
N THR A 86 -16.45 2.67 6.49
CA THR A 86 -16.81 2.85 7.89
C THR A 86 -17.60 4.15 8.00
N THR A 87 -18.84 4.08 8.47
CA THR A 87 -19.55 5.23 9.01
C THR A 87 -19.21 5.28 10.49
N VAL A 88 -18.42 6.27 10.90
CA VAL A 88 -18.33 6.61 12.33
C VAL A 88 -19.71 7.11 12.73
N ILE A 89 -20.45 6.30 13.48
CA ILE A 89 -21.65 6.77 14.15
C ILE A 89 -21.14 7.70 15.25
N SER A 90 -21.19 9.02 15.01
CA SER A 90 -21.02 9.97 16.11
C SER A 90 -22.07 9.64 17.16
N PRO A 91 -21.70 9.41 18.44
CA PRO A 91 -22.70 9.33 19.49
C PRO A 91 -23.49 10.65 19.46
N SER A 92 -24.81 10.58 19.40
CA SER A 92 -25.64 11.75 19.63
C SER A 92 -25.29 12.30 21.01
N ALA A 93 -24.87 13.57 21.05
CA ALA A 93 -24.69 14.33 22.28
C ALA A 93 -26.00 14.38 23.10
#